data_AF-A0A959S6W1-F1
#
_entry.id   AF-A0A959S6W1-F1
#
_cell.length_a   1.000
_cell.length_b   1.000
_cell.length_c   1.000
_cell.angle_alpha   90.00
_cell.angle_beta   90.00
_cell.angle_gamma   90.00
#
_symmetry.space_group_name_H-M   'P 1'
#
loop_
_entity.id
_entity.type
_entity.pdbx_description
1 polymer ?
#
loop_
_entity_poly.entity_id
_entity_poly.type
_entity_poly.pdbx_seq_one_letter_code
_entity_poly.pdbx_strand_id
1 'polypeptide(L)'
;MKRFFRYLFIFLIAFLFIWTLYFLYKKSVQPPEVFNTEKPAIGNIVKKTIANGSIEPRQEVEVKPVVSGIIREVFVEAGDNVKKGDRIATIQIVPDMLSLNQAENRVRSAEIAQQNAQLNYDRNKPLAEKGVIAAAEMQTFDIALRNA
;
A
#
# COMPACT_ATOMS: atom_id res chain seq x y z
N MET A 1 18.19 118.46 -24.02
CA MET A 1 17.54 117.17 -23.65
C MET A 1 17.71 116.02 -24.65
N LYS A 2 18.30 116.19 -25.85
CA LYS A 2 18.41 115.08 -26.85
C LYS A 2 19.51 114.03 -26.54
N ARG A 3 20.58 114.38 -25.81
CA ARG A 3 21.68 113.45 -25.47
C ARG A 3 21.36 112.54 -24.28
N PHE A 4 20.62 113.05 -23.29
CA PHE A 4 20.16 112.28 -22.13
C PHE A 4 19.21 111.14 -22.53
N PHE A 5 18.25 111.43 -23.42
CA PHE A 5 17.34 110.42 -23.97
C PHE A 5 18.07 109.30 -24.74
N ARG A 6 19.19 109.62 -25.41
CA ARG A 6 19.99 108.64 -26.14
C ARG A 6 20.71 107.67 -25.19
N TYR A 7 21.27 108.16 -24.07
CA TYR A 7 21.90 107.29 -23.06
C TYR A 7 20.90 106.49 -22.23
N LEU A 8 19.73 107.06 -21.91
CA LEU A 8 18.63 106.34 -21.26
C LEU A 8 18.17 105.15 -22.10
N PHE A 9 18.05 105.34 -23.42
CA PHE A 9 17.65 104.29 -24.35
C PHE A 9 18.71 103.17 -24.45
N ILE A 10 20.00 103.51 -24.46
CA ILE A 10 21.10 102.53 -24.45
C ILE A 10 21.11 101.74 -23.14
N PHE A 11 20.90 102.40 -22.00
CA PHE A 11 20.86 101.74 -20.70
C PHE A 11 19.66 100.79 -20.59
N LEU A 12 18.50 101.20 -21.11
CA LEU A 12 17.30 100.37 -21.14
C LEU A 12 17.50 99.12 -22.01
N ILE A 13 18.14 99.26 -23.17
CA ILE A 13 18.50 98.13 -24.04
C ILE A 13 19.51 97.19 -23.34
N ALA A 14 20.55 97.74 -22.72
CA ALA A 14 21.56 96.94 -22.02
C ALA A 14 20.95 96.18 -20.83
N PHE A 15 20.06 96.82 -20.07
CA PHE A 15 19.34 96.18 -18.97
C PHE A 15 18.43 95.06 -19.49
N LEU A 16 17.71 95.30 -20.58
CA LEU A 16 16.83 94.31 -21.21
C LEU A 16 17.65 93.11 -21.73
N PHE A 17 18.86 93.35 -22.25
CA PHE A 17 19.77 92.30 -22.70
C PHE A 17 20.37 91.46 -21.56
N ILE A 18 20.73 92.10 -20.44
CA ILE A 18 21.23 91.39 -19.25
C ILE A 18 20.11 90.56 -18.61
N TRP A 19 18.90 91.12 -18.55
CA TRP A 19 17.72 90.40 -18.07
C TRP A 19 17.45 89.15 -18.91
N THR A 20 17.43 89.28 -20.25
CA THR A 20 17.13 88.14 -21.13
C THR A 20 18.18 87.04 -21.01
N LEU A 21 19.47 87.38 -20.90
CA LEU A 21 20.54 86.42 -20.66
C LEU A 21 20.38 85.70 -19.31
N TYR A 22 20.06 86.42 -18.24
CA TYR A 22 19.83 85.82 -16.93
C TYR A 22 18.59 84.89 -16.92
N PHE A 23 17.53 85.30 -17.62
CA PHE A 23 16.31 84.51 -17.75
C PHE A 23 16.55 83.22 -18.55
N LEU A 24 17.33 83.28 -19.64
CA LEU A 24 17.72 82.10 -20.41
C LEU A 24 18.59 81.15 -19.59
N TYR A 25 19.55 81.67 -18.81
CA TYR A 25 20.40 80.85 -17.95
C TYR A 25 19.57 80.07 -16.92
N LYS A 26 18.66 80.76 -16.21
CA LYS A 26 17.81 80.11 -15.20
C LYS A 26 16.87 79.04 -15.80
N LYS A 27 16.42 79.22 -17.04
CA LYS A 27 15.55 78.25 -17.74
C LYS A 27 16.33 77.08 -18.37
N SER A 28 17.62 77.26 -18.65
CA SER A 28 18.50 76.22 -19.21
C SER A 28 19.06 75.26 -18.15
N VAL A 29 18.96 75.58 -16.86
CA VAL A 29 19.29 74.63 -15.78
C VAL A 29 18.11 73.67 -15.65
N GLN A 30 18.23 72.49 -16.25
CA GLN A 30 17.23 71.44 -16.10
C GLN A 30 17.19 70.96 -14.64
N PRO A 31 16.02 70.79 -14.01
CA PRO A 31 15.93 70.19 -12.69
C PRO A 31 16.51 68.78 -12.75
N PRO A 32 17.35 68.37 -11.79
CA PRO A 32 17.89 67.02 -11.78
C PRO A 32 16.75 66.00 -11.73
N GLU A 33 16.77 65.00 -12.63
CA GLU A 33 15.78 63.94 -12.66
C GLU A 33 15.84 63.15 -11.34
N VAL A 34 14.76 63.24 -10.55
CA VAL A 34 14.66 62.53 -9.27
C VAL A 34 14.08 61.15 -9.54
N PHE A 35 14.93 60.13 -9.53
CA PHE A 35 14.49 58.73 -9.61
C PHE A 35 14.09 58.23 -8.22
N ASN A 36 12.84 57.79 -8.10
CA ASN A 36 12.41 57.05 -6.93
C ASN A 36 13.09 55.67 -6.95
N THR A 37 14.09 55.52 -6.09
CA THR A 37 14.86 54.27 -5.95
C THR A 37 14.42 53.58 -4.67
N GLU A 38 13.94 52.34 -4.78
CA GLU A 38 13.74 51.49 -3.62
C GLU A 38 14.98 50.61 -3.36
N LYS A 39 15.34 50.45 -2.09
CA LYS A 39 16.45 49.59 -1.69
C LYS A 39 15.96 48.15 -1.57
N PRO A 40 16.72 47.16 -2.09
CA PRO A 40 16.34 45.76 -1.93
C PRO A 40 16.33 45.39 -0.44
N ALA A 41 15.23 44.79 0.01
CA ALA A 41 15.12 44.21 1.34
C ALA A 41 15.47 42.72 1.28
N ILE A 42 16.27 42.25 2.24
CA ILE A 42 16.55 40.83 2.40
C ILE A 42 15.36 40.23 3.15
N GLY A 43 14.68 39.28 2.51
CA GLY A 43 13.55 38.55 3.07
C GLY A 43 13.53 37.11 2.58
N ASN A 44 12.85 36.24 3.31
CA ASN A 44 12.75 34.83 2.94
C ASN A 44 11.64 34.64 1.91
N ILE A 45 11.99 34.13 0.73
CA ILE A 45 11.03 33.73 -0.30
C ILE A 45 10.76 32.23 -0.13
N VAL A 46 9.62 31.88 0.44
CA VAL A 46 9.20 30.47 0.57
C VAL A 46 8.41 30.07 -0.67
N LYS A 47 9.06 29.39 -1.60
CA LYS A 47 8.38 28.73 -2.73
C LYS A 47 7.82 27.39 -2.27
N LYS A 48 6.50 27.32 -2.06
CA LYS A 48 5.80 26.05 -1.77
C LYS A 48 5.39 25.41 -3.09
N THR A 49 5.95 24.24 -3.38
CA THR A 49 5.51 23.38 -4.48
C THR A 49 4.69 22.24 -3.89
N ILE A 50 3.52 21.95 -4.46
CA ILE A 50 2.70 20.82 -4.06
C ILE A 50 3.12 19.64 -4.92
N ALA A 51 3.81 18.67 -4.32
CA ALA A 51 4.01 17.36 -4.92
C ALA A 51 2.82 16.48 -4.54
N ASN A 52 1.90 16.25 -5.48
CA ASN A 52 0.83 15.30 -5.30
C ASN A 52 1.39 13.87 -5.49
N GLY A 53 1.14 13.02 -4.51
CA GLY A 53 1.44 11.59 -4.58
C GLY A 53 0.20 10.80 -4.16
N SER A 54 0.08 9.57 -4.66
CA SER A 54 -0.90 8.62 -4.16
C SER A 54 -0.31 7.87 -2.96
N ILE A 55 -1.15 7.54 -1.99
CA ILE A 55 -0.77 6.70 -0.86
C ILE A 55 -1.16 5.27 -1.22
N GLU A 56 -0.19 4.37 -1.20
CA GLU A 56 -0.42 2.93 -1.36
C GLU A 56 -0.15 2.20 -0.05
N PRO A 57 -0.89 1.10 0.24
CA PRO A 57 -0.60 0.27 1.39
C PRO A 57 0.82 -0.28 1.33
N ARG A 58 1.54 -0.26 2.46
CA ARG A 58 2.87 -0.88 2.55
C ARG A 58 2.83 -2.38 2.26
N GLN A 59 1.73 -3.03 2.62
CA GLN A 59 1.50 -4.45 2.43
C GLN A 59 0.03 -4.67 2.14
N GLU A 60 -0.26 -5.27 1.00
CA GLU A 60 -1.60 -5.68 0.57
C GLU A 60 -1.59 -7.20 0.39
N VAL A 61 -2.59 -7.88 0.95
CA VAL A 61 -2.70 -9.34 0.86
C VAL A 61 -4.13 -9.70 0.51
N GLU A 62 -4.29 -10.42 -0.60
CA GLU A 62 -5.59 -10.95 -1.03
C GLU A 62 -5.83 -12.30 -0.33
N VAL A 63 -6.90 -12.39 0.47
CA VAL A 63 -7.25 -13.63 1.19
C VAL A 63 -8.16 -14.49 0.32
N LYS A 64 -7.64 -15.65 -0.14
CA LYS A 64 -8.38 -16.63 -0.94
C LYS A 64 -8.59 -17.94 -0.20
N PRO A 65 -9.74 -18.61 -0.39
CA PRO A 65 -9.94 -20.00 0.02
C PRO A 65 -8.87 -20.93 -0.56
N VAL A 66 -8.32 -21.82 0.27
CA VAL A 66 -7.39 -22.88 -0.18
C VAL A 66 -8.15 -24.05 -0.85
N VAL A 67 -9.42 -24.24 -0.48
CA VAL A 67 -10.29 -25.30 -0.97
C VAL A 67 -11.56 -24.72 -1.56
N SER A 68 -12.06 -25.36 -2.62
CA SER A 68 -13.37 -25.05 -3.20
C SER A 68 -14.47 -25.53 -2.26
N GLY A 69 -15.44 -24.66 -2.00
CA GLY A 69 -16.59 -24.96 -1.14
C GLY A 69 -17.54 -23.78 -1.07
N ILE A 70 -18.60 -23.93 -0.27
CA ILE A 70 -19.59 -22.88 -0.06
C ILE A 70 -19.24 -22.14 1.23
N ILE A 71 -19.28 -20.81 1.22
CA ILE A 71 -19.12 -20.01 2.44
C ILE A 71 -20.32 -20.29 3.34
N ARG A 72 -20.07 -20.88 4.51
CA ARG A 72 -21.09 -21.17 5.51
C ARG A 72 -21.40 -19.96 6.37
N GLU A 73 -20.35 -19.25 6.77
CA GLU A 73 -20.44 -18.14 7.72
C GLU A 73 -19.25 -17.20 7.53
N VAL A 74 -19.47 -15.90 7.65
CA VAL A 74 -18.45 -14.85 7.64
C VAL A 74 -18.48 -14.16 8.99
N PHE A 75 -17.30 -14.00 9.62
CA PHE A 75 -17.19 -13.48 10.98
C PHE A 75 -16.66 -12.04 11.04
N VAL A 76 -16.40 -11.42 9.89
CA VAL A 76 -15.80 -10.08 9.80
C VAL A 76 -16.58 -9.23 8.81
N GLU A 77 -16.67 -7.94 9.10
CA GLU A 77 -17.30 -6.95 8.24
C GLU A 77 -16.27 -6.05 7.56
N ALA A 78 -16.69 -5.37 6.50
CA ALA A 78 -15.80 -4.48 5.75
C ALA A 78 -15.38 -3.29 6.63
N GLY A 79 -14.07 -3.15 6.86
CA GLY A 79 -13.50 -2.11 7.72
C GLY A 79 -13.04 -2.60 9.09
N ASP A 80 -13.31 -3.86 9.45
CA ASP A 80 -12.83 -4.44 10.69
C ASP A 80 -11.31 -4.64 10.70
N ASN A 81 -10.71 -4.43 11.87
CA ASN A 81 -9.29 -4.71 12.09
C ASN A 81 -9.10 -6.19 12.44
N VAL A 82 -8.53 -6.95 11.50
CA VAL A 82 -8.23 -8.37 11.67
C VAL A 82 -6.76 -8.61 12.02
N LYS A 83 -6.48 -9.61 12.84
CA LYS A 83 -5.13 -10.07 13.19
C LYS A 83 -4.81 -11.39 12.51
N LYS A 84 -3.52 -11.70 12.44
CA LYS A 84 -3.05 -12.99 11.94
C LYS A 84 -3.60 -14.12 12.83
N GLY A 85 -4.36 -15.02 12.23
CA GLY A 85 -4.97 -16.17 12.89
C GLY A 85 -6.46 -16.02 13.16
N ASP A 86 -7.03 -14.83 12.95
CA ASP A 86 -8.47 -14.62 13.10
C ASP A 86 -9.25 -15.37 12.02
N ARG A 87 -10.38 -15.96 12.43
CA ARG A 87 -11.25 -16.69 11.51
C ARG A 87 -12.10 -15.70 10.73
N ILE A 88 -11.80 -15.53 9.45
CA ILE A 88 -12.53 -14.60 8.56
C ILE A 88 -13.86 -15.23 8.09
N ALA A 89 -13.81 -16.49 7.68
CA ALA A 89 -15.00 -17.22 7.24
C ALA A 89 -14.83 -18.73 7.50
N THR A 90 -15.96 -19.43 7.62
CA THR A 90 -15.99 -20.90 7.56
C THR A 90 -16.48 -21.35 6.19
N ILE A 91 -15.72 -22.24 5.56
CA ILE A 91 -16.08 -22.88 4.30
C ILE A 91 -16.62 -24.27 4.61
N GLN A 92 -17.80 -24.59 4.07
CA GLN A 92 -18.33 -25.93 4.04
C GLN A 92 -17.96 -26.59 2.72
N ILE A 93 -17.12 -27.63 2.80
CA ILE A 93 -16.81 -28.47 1.66
C ILE A 93 -18.01 -29.40 1.45
N VAL A 94 -18.57 -29.40 0.24
CA VAL A 94 -19.55 -30.42 -0.14
C VAL A 94 -18.74 -31.63 -0.61
N PRO A 95 -18.66 -32.72 0.17
CA PRO A 95 -17.94 -33.90 -0.28
C PRO A 95 -18.67 -34.50 -1.48
N ASP A 96 -17.89 -35.04 -2.42
CA ASP A 96 -18.45 -35.95 -3.41
C ASP A 96 -18.95 -37.20 -2.67
N MET A 97 -20.28 -37.39 -2.69
CA MET A 97 -20.94 -38.52 -2.02
C MET A 97 -20.42 -39.85 -2.54
N LEU A 98 -19.98 -39.95 -3.80
CA LEU A 98 -19.40 -41.18 -4.34
C LEU A 98 -18.05 -41.47 -3.68
N SER A 99 -17.16 -40.49 -3.65
CA SER A 99 -15.86 -40.60 -2.99
C SER A 99 -15.97 -40.92 -1.50
N LEU A 100 -16.93 -40.31 -0.80
CA LEU A 100 -17.21 -40.59 0.62
C LEU A 100 -17.65 -42.05 0.81
N ASN A 101 -18.65 -42.50 0.07
CA ASN A 101 -19.13 -43.89 0.15
C ASN A 101 -18.02 -44.90 -0.18
N GLN A 102 -17.16 -44.61 -1.16
CA GLN A 102 -16.02 -45.47 -1.49
C GLN A 102 -14.95 -45.50 -0.39
N ALA A 103 -14.71 -44.39 0.30
CA ALA A 103 -13.80 -44.35 1.44
C ALA A 103 -14.37 -45.14 2.63
N GLU A 104 -15.65 -44.96 2.94
CA GLU A 104 -16.34 -45.69 4.01
C GLU A 104 -16.37 -47.19 3.75
N ASN A 105 -16.68 -47.61 2.52
CA ASN A 105 -16.65 -49.03 2.15
C ASN A 105 -15.24 -49.61 2.27
N ARG A 106 -14.19 -48.88 1.91
CA ARG A 106 -12.80 -49.32 2.08
C ARG A 106 -12.43 -49.53 3.55
N VAL A 107 -12.83 -48.60 4.41
CA VAL A 107 -12.64 -48.73 5.87
C VAL A 107 -13.39 -49.95 6.39
N ARG A 108 -14.67 -50.09 6.05
CA ARG A 108 -15.49 -51.24 6.48
C ARG A 108 -14.91 -52.58 5.99
N SER A 109 -14.43 -52.64 4.75
CA SER A 109 -13.79 -53.86 4.23
C SER A 109 -12.49 -54.18 4.96
N ALA A 110 -11.68 -53.18 5.29
CA ALA A 110 -10.46 -53.37 6.09
C ALA A 110 -10.78 -53.84 7.51
N GLU A 111 -11.77 -53.25 8.17
CA GLU A 111 -12.24 -53.66 9.50
C GLU A 111 -12.71 -55.12 9.51
N ILE A 112 -13.51 -55.53 8.51
CA ILE A 112 -13.96 -56.92 8.37
C ILE A 112 -12.76 -57.86 8.14
N ALA A 113 -11.79 -57.46 7.31
CA ALA A 113 -10.59 -58.24 7.07
C ALA A 113 -9.76 -58.42 8.35
N GLN A 114 -9.55 -57.34 9.10
CA GLN A 114 -8.85 -57.35 10.39
C GLN A 114 -9.57 -58.23 11.41
N GLN A 115 -10.89 -58.09 11.54
CA GLN A 115 -11.68 -58.89 12.47
C GLN A 115 -11.59 -60.39 12.13
N ASN A 116 -11.64 -60.74 10.85
CA ASN A 116 -11.48 -62.13 10.41
C ASN A 116 -10.06 -62.65 10.69
N ALA A 117 -9.03 -61.85 10.42
CA ALA A 117 -7.65 -62.22 10.70
C ALA A 117 -7.40 -62.40 12.21
N GLN A 118 -7.96 -61.52 13.04
CA GLN A 118 -7.89 -61.59 14.50
C GLN A 118 -8.56 -62.86 15.02
N LEU A 119 -9.78 -63.15 14.55
CA LEU A 119 -10.52 -64.34 14.94
C LEU A 119 -9.78 -65.63 14.55
N ASN A 120 -9.14 -65.66 13.38
CA ASN A 120 -8.30 -66.78 12.95
C ASN A 120 -7.05 -66.92 13.82
N TYR A 121 -6.38 -65.82 14.15
CA TYR A 121 -5.24 -65.82 15.06
C TYR A 121 -5.62 -66.35 16.44
N ASP A 122 -6.71 -65.83 17.03
CA ASP A 122 -7.17 -66.20 18.37
C ASP A 122 -7.61 -67.66 18.46
N ARG A 123 -8.17 -68.22 17.38
CA ARG A 123 -8.52 -69.65 17.29
C ARG A 123 -7.30 -70.56 17.23
N ASN A 124 -6.26 -70.15 16.49
CA ASN A 124 -5.11 -71.00 16.21
C ASN A 124 -3.99 -70.87 17.26
N LYS A 125 -3.90 -69.73 17.94
CA LYS A 125 -2.95 -69.50 19.03
C LYS A 125 -2.95 -70.63 20.11
N PRO A 126 -4.09 -71.01 20.71
CA PRO A 126 -4.10 -72.06 21.72
C PRO A 126 -3.80 -73.46 21.14
N LEU A 127 -4.01 -73.68 19.83
CA LEU A 127 -3.66 -74.94 19.16
C LEU A 127 -2.15 -75.03 18.94
N ALA A 128 -1.50 -73.92 18.57
CA ALA A 128 -0.05 -73.84 18.45
C ALA A 128 0.64 -74.02 19.80
N GLU A 129 0.12 -73.37 20.86
CA GLU A 129 0.63 -73.52 22.23
C GLU A 129 0.55 -74.97 22.73
N LYS A 130 -0.45 -75.73 22.28
CA LYS A 130 -0.62 -77.16 22.58
C LYS A 130 0.16 -78.08 21.63
N GLY A 131 0.91 -77.54 20.67
CA GLY A 131 1.69 -78.30 19.70
C GLY A 131 0.84 -79.04 18.65
N VAL A 132 -0.42 -78.65 18.46
CA VAL A 132 -1.36 -79.28 17.51
C VAL A 132 -1.12 -78.82 16.07
N ILE A 133 -0.64 -77.58 15.89
CA ILE A 133 -0.29 -77.00 14.59
C ILE A 133 1.18 -76.57 14.56
N ALA A 134 1.78 -76.54 13.36
CA ALA A 134 3.18 -76.17 13.19
C ALA A 134 3.41 -74.66 13.42
N ALA A 135 4.60 -74.29 13.91
CA ALA A 135 4.97 -72.88 14.11
C ALA A 135 4.92 -72.06 12.81
N ALA A 136 5.30 -72.67 11.68
CA ALA A 136 5.20 -72.04 10.36
C ALA A 136 3.74 -71.75 9.94
N GLU A 137 2.81 -72.60 10.35
CA GLU A 137 1.38 -72.42 10.11
C GLU A 137 0.83 -71.28 10.97
N MET A 138 1.19 -71.24 12.27
CA MET A 138 0.86 -70.13 13.16
C MET A 138 1.40 -68.78 12.68
N GLN A 139 2.62 -68.76 12.12
CA GLN A 139 3.24 -67.55 11.57
C GLN A 139 2.42 -66.96 10.41
N THR A 140 1.73 -67.80 9.63
CA THR A 140 0.88 -67.33 8.53
C THR A 140 -0.32 -66.54 9.05
N PHE A 141 -0.94 -66.98 10.15
CA PHE A 141 -2.04 -66.26 10.80
C PHE A 141 -1.58 -64.96 11.47
N ASP A 142 -0.38 -64.94 12.07
CA ASP A 142 0.22 -63.73 12.65
C ASP A 142 0.52 -62.66 11.59
N ILE A 143 1.09 -63.07 10.45
CA ILE A 143 1.35 -62.18 9.31
C ILE A 143 0.03 -61.65 8.73
N ALA A 144 -0.98 -62.51 8.57
CA ALA A 144 -2.29 -62.11 8.07
C ALA A 144 -2.96 -61.06 8.98
N LEU A 145 -2.84 -61.19 10.30
CA LEU A 145 -3.35 -60.21 11.26
C LEU A 145 -2.60 -58.88 11.20
N ARG A 146 -1.26 -58.91 11.07
CA ARG A 146 -0.46 -57.68 10.99
C ARG A 146 -0.66 -56.89 9.70
N ASN A 147 -1.06 -57.58 8.62
CA ASN A 147 -1.27 -56.97 7.30
C ASN A 147 -2.71 -56.55 7.04
N ALA A 148 -3.65 -56.88 7.93
CA ALA A 148 -5.07 -56.54 7.83
C ALA A 148 -5.38 -55.25 8.57
#